data_AF-A0AAE1DIC7-F1
#
_entry.id   AF-A0AAE1DIC7-F1
#
_cell.length_a   1.000
_cell.length_b   1.000
_cell.length_c   1.000
_cell.angle_alpha   90.00
_cell.angle_beta   90.00
_cell.angle_gamma   90.00
#
_symmetry.space_group_name_H-M   'P 1'
#
loop_
_entity.id
_entity.type
_entity.pdbx_description
1 polymer ?
#
loop_
_entity_poly.entity_id
_entity_poly.type
_entity_poly.pdbx_seq_one_letter_code
_entity_poly.pdbx_strand_id
1 'polypeptide(L)'
;MDYSARKGKMCKSVKCSTIFFICVEITIILSVAIMSVCMRKMLTPNKRGFFVNDESISHPYHVSSVPNYMLYTIGFLVPVFVMFVVEAVYIRRCMDNHRIHRFLPEVPTKFTFWSWRCYQLLAIFVFGAASTHFLTNLPKYSVGRLRPHFLDVCKPDFSLINDTSRYIEEDVCTGDHERITEARLSFPSGHSSMSMYCAVFFILYLQKRFRFSRIFLLRPLLQVSIFGIGLYTGLTRITDYKHHWDDVLAGAALGCILAFLTMHRINEVVFKHKRLISDLEINGHKSTPLTTVISTATSV
;
A
#
# COMPACT_ATOMS: atom_id res chain seq x y z
N MET A 1 8.52 51.52 3.70
CA MET A 1 7.88 50.38 4.38
C MET A 1 6.61 50.04 3.59
N ASP A 2 6.38 48.87 2.99
CA ASP A 2 6.92 47.56 3.36
C ASP A 2 6.56 46.45 2.35
N TYR A 3 6.85 46.64 1.05
CA TYR A 3 6.64 45.56 0.07
C TYR A 3 7.50 44.33 0.43
N SER A 4 8.71 44.57 0.95
CA SER A 4 9.63 43.52 1.38
C SER A 4 9.13 42.74 2.60
N ALA A 5 8.61 43.37 3.67
CA ALA A 5 8.02 42.60 4.77
C ALA A 5 6.59 42.10 4.50
N ARG A 6 5.82 42.68 3.56
CA ARG A 6 4.60 42.01 3.06
C ARG A 6 4.95 40.71 2.34
N LYS A 7 5.97 40.72 1.47
CA LYS A 7 6.50 39.51 0.82
C LYS A 7 7.06 38.50 1.83
N GLY A 8 7.80 38.98 2.84
CA GLY A 8 8.31 38.17 3.95
C GLY A 8 7.22 37.53 4.81
N LYS A 9 6.17 38.28 5.17
CA LYS A 9 5.00 37.78 5.92
C LYS A 9 4.20 36.76 5.10
N MET A 10 4.01 37.01 3.80
CA MET A 10 3.30 36.10 2.90
C MET A 10 4.07 34.77 2.72
N CYS A 11 5.39 34.82 2.50
CA CYS A 11 6.23 33.62 2.40
C CYS A 11 6.25 32.81 3.71
N LYS A 12 6.30 33.49 4.87
CA LYS A 12 6.22 32.85 6.18
C LYS A 12 4.85 32.19 6.42
N SER A 13 3.76 32.84 6.00
CA SER A 13 2.39 32.31 6.10
C SER A 13 2.21 31.04 5.25
N VAL A 14 2.65 31.06 3.98
CA VAL A 14 2.56 29.89 3.08
C VAL A 14 3.38 28.70 3.63
N LYS A 15 4.61 28.92 4.09
CA LYS A 15 5.43 27.86 4.71
C LYS A 15 4.79 27.27 5.95
N CYS A 16 4.19 28.11 6.81
CA CYS A 16 3.49 27.65 8.01
C CYS A 16 2.27 26.79 7.64
N SER A 17 1.51 27.20 6.62
CA SER A 17 0.38 26.43 6.10
C SER A 17 0.80 25.08 5.51
N THR A 18 1.89 25.01 4.74
CA THR A 18 2.38 23.75 4.16
C THR A 18 2.85 22.77 5.24
N ILE A 19 3.59 23.24 6.25
CA ILE A 19 4.02 22.40 7.37
C ILE A 19 2.81 21.85 8.12
N PHE A 20 1.80 22.67 8.37
CA PHE A 20 0.56 22.24 9.01
C PHE A 20 -0.11 21.09 8.24
N PHE A 21 -0.28 21.20 6.92
CA PHE A 21 -0.88 20.13 6.11
C PHE A 21 -0.05 18.84 6.12
N ILE A 22 1.28 18.93 6.02
CA ILE A 22 2.16 17.76 6.15
C ILE A 22 1.97 17.07 7.50
N CYS A 23 1.91 17.84 8.60
CA CYS A 23 1.68 17.28 9.93
C CYS A 23 0.32 16.56 10.01
N VAL A 24 -0.72 17.13 9.40
CA VAL A 24 -2.04 16.51 9.31
C VAL A 24 -1.98 15.20 8.52
N GLU A 25 -1.34 15.18 7.35
CA GLU A 25 -1.18 13.97 6.52
C GLU A 25 -0.42 12.86 7.27
N ILE A 26 0.69 13.20 7.93
CA ILE A 26 1.46 12.26 8.74
C ILE A 26 0.59 11.71 9.89
N THR A 27 -0.20 12.57 10.54
CA THR A 27 -1.09 12.15 11.62
C THR A 27 -2.15 11.17 11.10
N ILE A 28 -2.71 11.40 9.92
CA ILE A 28 -3.66 10.48 9.27
C ILE A 28 -2.98 9.13 8.99
N ILE A 29 -1.80 9.12 8.38
CA ILE A 29 -1.05 7.89 8.08
C ILE A 29 -0.75 7.11 9.36
N LEU A 30 -0.22 7.78 10.38
CA LEU A 30 0.14 7.17 11.65
C LEU A 30 -1.09 6.63 12.37
N SER A 31 -2.22 7.35 12.39
CA SER A 31 -3.44 6.87 13.03
C SER A 31 -3.96 5.57 12.41
N VAL A 32 -3.99 5.47 11.07
CA VAL A 32 -4.38 4.23 10.37
C VAL A 32 -3.39 3.11 10.63
N ALA A 33 -2.08 3.39 10.56
CA ALA A 33 -1.05 2.40 10.80
C ALA A 33 -1.09 1.85 12.24
N ILE A 34 -1.18 2.74 13.24
CA ILE A 34 -1.31 2.39 14.66
C ILE A 34 -2.56 1.55 14.89
N MET A 35 -3.71 2.00 14.36
CA MET A 35 -4.96 1.25 14.47
C MET A 35 -4.77 -0.17 13.94
N SER A 36 -4.18 -0.33 12.75
CA SER A 36 -3.96 -1.63 12.12
C SER A 36 -3.08 -2.59 12.94
N VAL A 37 -2.08 -2.06 13.67
CA VAL A 37 -1.18 -2.85 14.52
C VAL A 37 -1.84 -3.18 15.86
N CYS A 38 -2.57 -2.23 16.43
CA CYS A 38 -3.26 -2.39 17.71
C CYS A 38 -4.40 -3.41 17.66
N MET A 39 -5.00 -3.65 16.48
CA MET A 39 -6.07 -4.65 16.31
C MET A 39 -5.71 -6.03 16.87
N ARG A 40 -4.46 -6.50 16.72
CA ARG A 40 -4.03 -7.80 17.26
C ARG A 40 -4.09 -7.88 18.79
N LYS A 41 -3.91 -6.75 19.46
CA LYS A 41 -3.93 -6.67 20.94
C LYS A 41 -5.33 -6.37 21.47
N MET A 42 -6.12 -5.62 20.73
CA MET A 42 -7.44 -5.13 21.18
C MET A 42 -8.59 -6.07 20.81
N LEU A 43 -8.43 -6.86 19.74
CA LEU A 43 -9.49 -7.72 19.22
C LEU A 43 -9.13 -9.18 19.41
N THR A 44 -10.08 -9.94 19.93
CA THR A 44 -10.05 -11.40 19.90
C THR A 44 -10.72 -11.90 18.62
N PRO A 45 -10.18 -12.92 17.96
CA PRO A 45 -10.84 -13.50 16.79
C PRO A 45 -12.18 -14.11 17.19
N ASN A 46 -13.22 -13.92 16.37
CA ASN A 46 -14.49 -14.60 16.58
C ASN A 46 -14.27 -16.13 16.63
N LYS A 47 -14.83 -16.80 17.63
CA LYS A 47 -14.70 -18.25 17.78
C LYS A 47 -15.80 -18.94 16.98
N ARG A 48 -15.46 -19.41 15.78
CA ARG A 48 -16.30 -20.33 15.02
C ARG A 48 -16.04 -21.77 15.47
N GLY A 49 -17.11 -22.56 15.57
CA GLY A 49 -17.04 -23.99 15.78
C GLY A 49 -16.57 -24.77 14.54
N PHE A 50 -16.40 -26.07 14.69
CA PHE A 50 -15.92 -26.95 13.62
C PHE A 50 -16.42 -28.39 13.78
N PHE A 51 -16.31 -29.17 12.71
CA PHE A 51 -16.45 -30.63 12.76
C PHE A 51 -15.07 -31.27 12.81
N VAL A 52 -14.92 -32.34 13.60
CA VAL A 52 -13.65 -33.06 13.73
C VAL A 52 -13.24 -33.72 12.40
N ASN A 53 -14.22 -34.16 11.62
CA ASN A 53 -14.02 -34.86 10.35
C ASN A 53 -14.00 -33.90 9.13
N ASP A 54 -13.81 -32.60 9.35
CA ASP A 54 -13.75 -31.61 8.27
C ASP A 54 -12.38 -31.66 7.56
N GLU A 55 -12.37 -32.24 6.37
CA GLU A 55 -11.16 -32.38 5.56
C GLU A 55 -10.53 -31.02 5.22
N SER A 56 -11.33 -29.97 5.06
CA SER A 56 -10.86 -28.65 4.64
C SER A 56 -9.92 -27.97 5.64
N ILE A 57 -9.97 -28.40 6.91
CA ILE A 57 -9.19 -27.87 8.04
C ILE A 57 -8.24 -28.91 8.67
N SER A 58 -8.07 -30.06 7.99
CA SER A 58 -7.31 -31.23 8.46
C SER A 58 -5.87 -31.31 7.92
N HIS A 59 -5.40 -30.31 7.17
CA HIS A 59 -4.08 -30.32 6.55
C HIS A 59 -2.94 -30.14 7.57
N PRO A 60 -1.72 -30.62 7.28
CA PRO A 60 -0.58 -30.44 8.17
C PRO A 60 -0.10 -28.98 8.24
N TYR A 61 0.44 -28.58 9.38
CA TYR A 61 1.09 -27.29 9.55
C TYR A 61 2.44 -27.25 8.83
N HIS A 62 2.57 -26.33 7.87
CA HIS A 62 3.86 -25.98 7.25
C HIS A 62 4.35 -24.61 7.69
N VAL A 63 5.68 -24.40 7.69
CA VAL A 63 6.25 -23.06 7.82
C VAL A 63 5.98 -22.24 6.56
N SER A 64 5.91 -20.91 6.71
CA SER A 64 5.64 -20.02 5.58
C SER A 64 6.82 -19.97 4.61
N SER A 65 6.60 -20.35 3.35
CA SER A 65 7.55 -20.17 2.24
C SER A 65 7.91 -18.70 2.03
N VAL A 66 6.90 -17.81 2.07
CA VAL A 66 7.10 -16.35 2.14
C VAL A 66 6.77 -15.86 3.55
N PRO A 67 7.78 -15.56 4.38
CA PRO A 67 7.58 -15.00 5.71
C PRO A 67 7.25 -13.50 5.68
N ASN A 68 6.62 -13.00 6.74
CA ASN A 68 6.19 -11.61 6.88
C ASN A 68 7.31 -10.58 6.60
N TYR A 69 8.54 -10.85 7.05
CA TYR A 69 9.64 -9.90 6.87
C TYR A 69 10.02 -9.72 5.40
N MET A 70 9.90 -10.76 4.55
CA MET A 70 10.20 -10.63 3.12
C MET A 70 9.17 -9.72 2.44
N LEU A 71 7.90 -9.85 2.81
CA LEU A 71 6.83 -9.02 2.29
C LEU A 71 7.05 -7.54 2.65
N TYR A 72 7.39 -7.23 3.90
CA TYR A 72 7.60 -5.85 4.34
C TYR A 72 8.93 -5.27 3.87
N THR A 73 10.01 -6.06 3.79
CA THR A 73 11.29 -5.55 3.32
C THR A 73 11.30 -5.44 1.80
N ILE A 74 11.12 -6.53 1.06
CA ILE A 74 11.22 -6.53 -0.40
C ILE A 74 10.05 -5.77 -1.01
N GLY A 75 8.83 -6.02 -0.54
CA GLY A 75 7.61 -5.42 -1.08
C GLY A 75 7.49 -3.91 -0.88
N PHE A 76 8.22 -3.31 0.07
CA PHE A 76 8.26 -1.85 0.26
C PHE A 76 9.58 -1.24 -0.19
N LEU A 77 10.72 -1.78 0.24
CA LEU A 77 12.02 -1.13 -0.01
C LEU A 77 12.34 -1.09 -1.50
N VAL A 78 12.08 -2.17 -2.24
CA VAL A 78 12.39 -2.21 -3.68
C VAL A 78 11.51 -1.22 -4.46
N PRO A 79 10.17 -1.21 -4.33
CA PRO A 79 9.36 -0.20 -5.03
C PRO A 79 9.71 1.23 -4.64
N VAL A 80 9.92 1.52 -3.35
CA VAL A 80 10.26 2.87 -2.87
C VAL A 80 11.59 3.34 -3.45
N PHE A 81 12.63 2.49 -3.40
CA PHE A 81 13.93 2.80 -3.97
C PHE A 81 13.82 3.08 -5.47
N VAL A 82 13.13 2.22 -6.23
CA VAL A 82 12.97 2.41 -7.68
C VAL A 82 12.17 3.68 -7.98
N MET A 83 11.10 3.97 -7.25
CA MET A 83 10.35 5.22 -7.40
C MET A 83 11.25 6.44 -7.21
N PHE A 84 12.08 6.46 -6.16
CA PHE A 84 12.95 7.60 -5.87
C PHE A 84 14.01 7.81 -6.95
N VAL A 85 14.62 6.72 -7.44
CA VAL A 85 15.58 6.76 -8.55
C VAL A 85 14.91 7.24 -9.84
N VAL A 86 13.72 6.72 -10.16
CA VAL A 86 12.96 7.13 -11.35
C VAL A 86 12.58 8.61 -11.30
N GLU A 87 12.13 9.11 -10.14
CA GLU A 87 11.87 10.55 -9.97
C GLU A 87 13.13 11.40 -10.09
N ALA A 88 14.27 10.95 -9.53
CA ALA A 88 15.55 11.66 -9.63
C ALA A 88 16.00 11.79 -11.09
N VAL A 89 15.97 10.69 -11.84
CA VAL A 89 16.32 10.67 -13.27
C VAL A 89 15.34 11.52 -14.08
N TYR A 90 14.05 11.44 -13.77
CA TYR A 90 13.01 12.22 -14.43
C TYR A 90 13.23 13.73 -14.26
N ILE A 91 13.46 14.19 -13.02
CA ILE A 91 13.67 15.61 -12.70
C ILE A 91 14.96 16.11 -13.32
N ARG A 92 16.05 15.33 -13.27
CA ARG A 92 17.32 15.68 -13.92
C ARG A 92 17.12 15.94 -15.42
N ARG A 93 16.46 15.03 -16.14
CA ARG A 93 16.16 15.19 -17.56
C ARG A 93 15.22 16.36 -17.86
N CYS A 94 14.23 16.60 -17.01
CA CYS A 94 13.26 17.68 -17.21
C CYS A 94 13.89 19.06 -17.01
N MET A 95 14.76 19.22 -16.00
CA MET A 95 15.36 20.51 -15.67
C MET A 95 16.62 20.84 -16.47
N ASP A 96 17.29 19.84 -17.08
CA ASP A 96 18.41 20.09 -18.01
C ASP A 96 17.92 20.66 -19.37
N ASN A 97 16.64 20.45 -19.73
CA ASN A 97 15.99 21.21 -20.79
C ASN A 97 15.67 22.63 -20.29
N HIS A 98 16.60 23.56 -20.50
CA HIS A 98 16.71 24.98 -20.07
C HIS A 98 15.46 25.92 -20.06
N ARG A 99 14.22 25.46 -20.27
CA ARG A 99 13.03 26.34 -20.38
C ARG A 99 12.41 26.73 -19.03
N ILE A 100 12.57 25.94 -17.98
CA ILE A 100 11.86 26.17 -16.70
C ILE A 100 12.50 27.29 -15.84
N HIS A 101 13.83 27.43 -15.85
CA HIS A 101 14.51 28.47 -15.07
C HIS A 101 14.24 29.91 -15.56
N ARG A 102 13.76 30.09 -16.79
CA ARG A 102 13.48 31.42 -17.36
C ARG A 102 12.14 32.01 -16.89
N PHE A 103 11.18 31.17 -16.48
CA PHE A 103 9.81 31.62 -16.18
C PHE A 103 9.49 31.71 -14.68
N LEU A 104 10.29 31.13 -13.78
CA LEU A 104 10.03 31.14 -12.34
C LEU A 104 11.35 31.31 -11.55
N PRO A 105 11.76 32.53 -11.17
CA PRO A 105 13.02 32.76 -10.44
C PRO A 105 13.03 32.19 -9.01
N GLU A 106 11.86 31.81 -8.48
CA GLU A 106 11.69 31.28 -7.12
C GLU A 106 11.52 29.74 -7.07
N VAL A 107 11.86 29.00 -8.14
CA VAL A 107 11.73 27.52 -8.08
C VAL A 107 12.70 26.97 -7.02
N PRO A 108 12.22 26.13 -6.08
CA PRO A 108 13.07 25.35 -5.21
C PRO A 108 14.15 24.59 -6.01
N THR A 109 15.32 24.34 -5.39
CA THR A 109 16.42 23.60 -6.03
C THR A 109 15.94 22.25 -6.58
N LYS A 110 16.67 21.67 -7.57
CA LYS A 110 16.41 20.32 -8.11
C LYS A 110 16.12 19.30 -6.99
N PHE A 111 16.88 19.42 -5.89
CA PHE A 111 16.75 18.60 -4.69
C PHE A 111 15.43 18.80 -3.96
N THR A 112 15.03 20.04 -3.68
CA THR A 112 13.77 20.34 -2.98
C THR A 112 12.53 19.92 -3.78
N PHE A 113 12.55 20.05 -5.11
CA PHE A 113 11.44 19.53 -5.93
C PHE A 113 11.39 18.00 -5.92
N TRP A 114 12.55 17.34 -6.01
CA TRP A 114 12.65 15.88 -5.92
C TRP A 114 12.17 15.35 -4.57
N SER A 115 12.59 15.97 -3.46
CA SER A 115 12.18 15.55 -2.13
C SER A 115 10.67 15.72 -1.92
N TRP A 116 10.09 16.82 -2.40
CA TRP A 116 8.63 17.03 -2.37
C TRP A 116 7.87 15.93 -3.13
N ARG A 117 8.33 15.55 -4.33
CA ARG A 117 7.71 14.46 -5.09
C ARG A 117 7.87 13.10 -4.43
N CYS A 118 9.04 12.83 -3.85
CA CYS A 118 9.29 11.59 -3.11
C CYS A 118 8.41 11.50 -1.88
N TYR A 119 8.24 12.60 -1.14
CA TYR A 119 7.31 12.70 -0.01
C TYR A 119 5.88 12.35 -0.44
N GLN A 120 5.34 13.00 -1.47
CA GLN A 120 3.97 12.76 -1.93
C GLN A 120 3.74 11.30 -2.37
N LEU A 121 4.69 10.73 -3.11
CA LEU A 121 4.62 9.32 -3.55
C LEU A 121 4.68 8.36 -2.37
N LEU A 122 5.63 8.58 -1.45
CA LEU A 122 5.80 7.74 -0.27
C LEU A 122 4.60 7.84 0.66
N ALA A 123 4.10 9.04 0.93
CA ALA A 123 2.96 9.28 1.80
C ALA A 123 1.72 8.52 1.31
N ILE A 124 1.39 8.63 0.02
CA ILE A 124 0.22 7.94 -0.55
C ILE A 124 0.44 6.43 -0.62
N PHE A 125 1.66 5.97 -0.95
CA PHE A 125 1.98 4.54 -0.98
C PHE A 125 1.85 3.90 0.41
N VAL A 126 2.43 4.53 1.43
CA VAL A 126 2.38 4.06 2.83
C VAL A 126 0.96 4.12 3.36
N PHE A 127 0.21 5.20 3.08
CA PHE A 127 -1.19 5.31 3.44
C PHE A 127 -2.01 4.13 2.89
N GLY A 128 -1.92 3.86 1.58
CA GLY A 128 -2.68 2.76 0.98
C GLY A 128 -2.24 1.39 1.49
N ALA A 129 -0.97 1.21 1.84
CA ALA A 129 -0.50 -0.02 2.45
C ALA A 129 -1.07 -0.20 3.87
N ALA A 130 -1.03 0.86 4.69
CA ALA A 130 -1.63 0.86 6.02
C ALA A 130 -3.14 0.60 5.96
N SER A 131 -3.85 1.23 5.03
CA SER A 131 -5.28 0.96 4.77
C SER A 131 -5.52 -0.49 4.33
N THR A 132 -4.69 -1.04 3.45
CA THR A 132 -4.79 -2.44 3.01
C THR A 132 -4.60 -3.39 4.20
N HIS A 133 -3.61 -3.16 5.05
CA HIS A 133 -3.38 -3.95 6.26
C HIS A 133 -4.57 -3.87 7.23
N PHE A 134 -5.08 -2.66 7.50
CA PHE A 134 -6.24 -2.43 8.34
C PHE A 134 -7.50 -3.14 7.82
N LEU A 135 -7.86 -2.91 6.56
CA LEU A 135 -9.06 -3.49 5.94
C LEU A 135 -8.97 -5.00 5.77
N THR A 136 -7.76 -5.57 5.66
CA THR A 136 -7.57 -7.03 5.70
C THR A 136 -7.82 -7.57 7.11
N ASN A 137 -7.36 -6.86 8.14
CA ASN A 137 -7.49 -7.33 9.52
C ASN A 137 -8.92 -7.24 10.07
N LEU A 138 -9.73 -6.26 9.63
CA LEU A 138 -11.13 -6.14 10.08
C LEU A 138 -11.92 -7.46 9.94
N PRO A 139 -12.11 -8.02 8.74
CA PRO A 139 -12.81 -9.29 8.56
C PRO A 139 -12.08 -10.48 9.20
N LYS A 140 -10.74 -10.45 9.34
CA LYS A 140 -10.01 -11.51 10.03
C LYS A 140 -10.50 -11.70 11.47
N TYR A 141 -10.64 -10.61 12.22
CA TYR A 141 -11.13 -10.67 13.60
C TYR A 141 -12.65 -10.84 13.70
N SER A 142 -13.41 -10.36 12.71
CA SER A 142 -14.88 -10.47 12.71
C SER A 142 -15.41 -11.84 12.27
N VAL A 143 -14.81 -12.46 11.24
CA VAL A 143 -15.33 -13.69 10.63
C VAL A 143 -14.87 -14.95 11.37
N GLY A 144 -13.63 -14.99 11.86
CA GLY A 144 -13.11 -16.14 12.60
C GLY A 144 -12.97 -17.43 11.77
N ARG A 145 -12.80 -17.31 10.46
CA ARG A 145 -12.65 -18.48 9.57
C ARG A 145 -11.37 -19.24 9.90
N LEU A 146 -11.52 -20.55 10.11
CA LEU A 146 -10.43 -21.47 10.39
C LEU A 146 -9.53 -21.65 9.16
N ARG A 147 -8.23 -21.83 9.39
CA ARG A 147 -7.24 -22.12 8.33
C ARG A 147 -7.25 -23.60 7.97
N PRO A 148 -6.73 -23.96 6.79
CA PRO A 148 -6.67 -25.37 6.37
C PRO A 148 -5.89 -26.31 7.30
N HIS A 149 -4.99 -25.79 8.14
CA HIS A 149 -4.22 -26.55 9.12
C HIS A 149 -4.70 -26.42 10.57
N PHE A 150 -5.96 -26.01 10.77
CA PHE A 150 -6.47 -25.71 12.11
C PHE A 150 -6.46 -26.95 13.03
N LEU A 151 -6.88 -28.12 12.57
CA LEU A 151 -6.97 -29.32 13.42
C LEU A 151 -5.59 -29.80 13.90
N ASP A 152 -4.58 -29.74 13.03
CA ASP A 152 -3.19 -30.11 13.37
C ASP A 152 -2.61 -29.22 14.50
N VAL A 153 -2.97 -27.94 14.50
CA VAL A 153 -2.56 -26.99 15.53
C VAL A 153 -3.44 -27.05 16.77
N CYS A 154 -4.75 -27.25 16.61
CA CYS A 154 -5.72 -27.33 17.71
C CYS A 154 -5.43 -28.52 18.62
N LYS A 155 -5.11 -29.69 18.05
CA LYS A 155 -4.95 -30.95 18.80
C LYS A 155 -6.16 -31.20 19.71
N PRO A 156 -7.34 -31.50 19.13
CA PRO A 156 -8.57 -31.64 19.89
C PRO A 156 -8.45 -32.75 20.94
N ASP A 157 -8.89 -32.47 22.17
CA ASP A 157 -9.01 -33.46 23.23
C ASP A 157 -10.28 -34.30 23.03
N PHE A 158 -10.11 -35.51 22.52
CA PHE A 158 -11.22 -36.43 22.28
C PHE A 158 -11.93 -36.89 23.55
N SER A 159 -11.32 -36.74 24.74
CA SER A 159 -12.01 -37.04 26.00
C SER A 159 -13.16 -36.05 26.31
N LEU A 160 -13.10 -34.85 25.72
CA LEU A 160 -14.12 -33.81 25.84
C LEU A 160 -15.18 -33.89 24.72
N ILE A 161 -15.00 -34.80 23.75
CA ILE A 161 -15.84 -34.90 22.55
C ILE A 161 -16.68 -36.18 22.62
N ASN A 162 -17.94 -36.03 23.05
CA ASN A 162 -18.87 -37.16 23.15
C ASN A 162 -19.35 -37.70 21.80
N ASP A 163 -19.42 -36.84 20.76
CA ASP A 163 -19.83 -37.20 19.41
C ASP A 163 -18.97 -36.45 18.38
N THR A 164 -18.21 -37.19 17.58
CA THR A 164 -17.31 -36.66 16.54
C THR A 164 -18.06 -36.17 15.29
N SER A 165 -19.34 -36.52 15.15
CA SER A 165 -20.22 -36.05 14.08
C SER A 165 -20.88 -34.71 14.38
N ARG A 166 -20.75 -34.22 15.62
CA ARG A 166 -21.36 -32.97 16.08
C ARG A 166 -20.49 -31.76 15.72
N TYR A 167 -21.16 -30.63 15.49
CA TYR A 167 -20.50 -29.32 15.46
C TYR A 167 -20.06 -28.92 16.87
N ILE A 168 -18.76 -28.68 17.04
CA ILE A 168 -18.12 -28.34 18.33
C ILE A 168 -17.92 -26.84 18.39
N GLU A 169 -18.49 -26.20 19.41
CA GLU A 169 -18.28 -24.77 19.72
C GLU A 169 -17.41 -24.58 20.96
N GLU A 170 -17.28 -25.64 21.76
CA GLU A 170 -16.50 -25.69 22.99
C GLU A 170 -14.99 -25.62 22.71
N ASP A 171 -14.24 -25.07 23.68
CA ASP A 171 -12.79 -24.97 23.58
C ASP A 171 -12.13 -26.30 23.96
N VAL A 172 -11.96 -27.16 22.95
CA VAL A 172 -11.39 -28.52 23.10
C VAL A 172 -9.93 -28.60 22.66
N CYS A 173 -9.31 -27.47 22.29
CA CYS A 173 -7.95 -27.45 21.75
C CYS A 173 -6.89 -27.50 22.87
N THR A 174 -5.88 -28.35 22.73
CA THR A 174 -4.76 -28.50 23.69
C THR A 174 -3.41 -28.01 23.15
N GLY A 175 -3.36 -27.59 21.88
CA GLY A 175 -2.15 -27.09 21.24
C GLY A 175 -1.70 -25.71 21.71
N ASP A 176 -0.70 -25.16 21.01
CA ASP A 176 -0.14 -23.85 21.30
C ASP A 176 -1.16 -22.71 21.07
N HIS A 177 -1.45 -21.93 22.11
CA HIS A 177 -2.49 -20.90 22.09
C HIS A 177 -2.26 -19.81 21.03
N GLU A 178 -1.01 -19.41 20.78
CA GLU A 178 -0.70 -18.39 19.77
C GLU A 178 -1.01 -18.92 18.37
N ARG A 179 -0.54 -20.14 18.05
CA ARG A 179 -0.82 -20.78 16.77
C ARG A 179 -2.30 -21.08 16.57
N ILE A 180 -3.01 -21.50 17.61
CA ILE A 180 -4.48 -21.70 17.55
C ILE A 180 -5.18 -20.39 17.22
N THR A 181 -4.82 -19.31 17.91
CA THR A 181 -5.37 -17.97 17.66
C THR A 181 -5.09 -17.53 16.22
N GLU A 182 -3.87 -17.76 15.72
CA GLU A 182 -3.52 -17.44 14.34
C GLU A 182 -4.28 -18.30 13.32
N ALA A 183 -4.52 -19.58 13.63
CA ALA A 183 -5.28 -20.51 12.81
C ALA A 183 -6.77 -20.14 12.68
N ARG A 184 -7.29 -19.22 13.52
CA ARG A 184 -8.65 -18.66 13.40
C ARG A 184 -8.74 -17.41 12.54
N LEU A 185 -7.62 -16.92 12.00
CA LEU A 185 -7.52 -15.69 11.22
C LEU A 185 -7.29 -15.97 9.74
N SER A 186 -8.10 -16.83 9.11
CA SER A 186 -7.92 -17.18 7.70
C SER A 186 -8.38 -16.06 6.76
N PHE A 187 -9.66 -15.71 6.75
CA PHE A 187 -10.24 -14.83 5.72
C PHE A 187 -10.07 -13.34 6.03
N PRO A 188 -9.67 -12.50 5.06
CA PRO A 188 -8.98 -12.81 3.81
C PRO A 188 -7.46 -12.90 4.03
N SER A 189 -6.70 -13.33 3.03
CA SER A 189 -5.23 -13.47 3.16
C SER A 189 -4.51 -12.11 3.18
N GLY A 190 -3.78 -11.83 4.27
CA GLY A 190 -2.98 -10.59 4.40
C GLY A 190 -1.72 -10.56 3.54
N HIS A 191 -1.12 -11.73 3.27
CA HIS A 191 0.01 -11.80 2.33
C HIS A 191 -0.46 -11.50 0.91
N SER A 192 -1.62 -12.05 0.53
CA SER A 192 -2.19 -11.81 -0.80
C SER A 192 -2.60 -10.35 -1.00
N SER A 193 -3.31 -9.75 -0.04
CA SER A 193 -3.74 -8.35 -0.16
C SER A 193 -2.59 -7.37 -0.23
N MET A 194 -1.61 -7.49 0.66
CA MET A 194 -0.47 -6.58 0.69
C MET A 194 0.45 -6.76 -0.53
N SER A 195 0.77 -7.99 -0.91
CA SER A 195 1.64 -8.24 -2.08
C SER A 195 0.99 -7.75 -3.37
N MET A 196 -0.33 -7.94 -3.52
CA MET A 196 -1.07 -7.46 -4.69
C MET A 196 -1.21 -5.94 -4.70
N TYR A 197 -1.44 -5.31 -3.54
CA TYR A 197 -1.40 -3.85 -3.41
C TYR A 197 -0.06 -3.28 -3.88
N CYS A 198 1.06 -3.78 -3.35
CA CYS A 198 2.39 -3.30 -3.72
C CYS A 198 2.69 -3.53 -5.20
N ALA A 199 2.36 -4.72 -5.73
CA ALA A 199 2.60 -5.06 -7.12
C ALA A 199 1.79 -4.16 -8.08
N VAL A 200 0.48 -4.05 -7.87
CA VAL A 200 -0.41 -3.27 -8.75
C VAL A 200 -0.10 -1.78 -8.65
N PHE A 201 0.12 -1.25 -7.46
CA PHE A 201 0.51 0.15 -7.29
C PHE A 201 1.80 0.45 -8.08
N PHE A 202 2.81 -0.41 -7.95
CA PHE A 202 4.08 -0.22 -8.62
C PHE A 202 3.96 -0.36 -10.15
N ILE A 203 3.15 -1.32 -10.64
CA ILE A 203 2.82 -1.46 -12.06
C ILE A 203 2.18 -0.18 -12.61
N LEU A 204 1.21 0.40 -11.89
CA LEU A 204 0.53 1.63 -12.29
C LEU A 204 1.48 2.85 -12.25
N TYR A 205 2.38 2.91 -11.27
CA TYR A 205 3.43 3.93 -11.23
C TYR A 205 4.35 3.83 -12.47
N LEU A 206 4.86 2.63 -12.75
CA LEU A 206 5.71 2.37 -13.94
C LEU A 206 4.95 2.68 -15.22
N GLN A 207 3.64 2.38 -15.29
CA GLN A 207 2.77 2.70 -16.42
C GLN A 207 2.76 4.21 -16.73
N LYS A 208 2.84 5.06 -15.71
CA LYS A 208 2.84 6.52 -15.89
C LYS A 208 4.24 7.10 -16.15
N ARG A 209 5.27 6.56 -15.50
CA ARG A 209 6.63 7.13 -15.51
C ARG A 209 7.55 6.55 -16.58
N PHE A 210 7.50 5.24 -16.82
CA PHE A 210 8.48 4.56 -17.65
C PHE A 210 8.10 4.64 -19.13
N ARG A 211 8.59 5.65 -19.85
CA ARG A 211 8.36 5.84 -21.30
C ARG A 211 9.59 5.52 -22.14
N PHE A 212 10.25 4.40 -21.87
CA PHE A 212 11.41 3.98 -22.65
C PHE A 212 10.95 3.46 -24.03
N SER A 213 11.29 4.17 -25.10
CA SER A 213 10.79 3.89 -26.46
C SER A 213 11.64 2.90 -27.26
N ARG A 214 12.90 2.65 -26.88
CA ARG A 214 13.81 1.81 -27.67
C ARG A 214 13.55 0.31 -27.51
N ILE A 215 13.10 -0.13 -26.34
CA ILE A 215 12.74 -1.54 -26.06
C ILE A 215 11.30 -1.57 -25.57
N PHE A 216 10.36 -1.68 -26.51
CA PHE A 216 8.93 -1.55 -26.21
C PHE A 216 8.41 -2.69 -25.30
N LEU A 217 9.01 -3.88 -25.36
CA LEU A 217 8.64 -5.04 -24.53
C LEU A 217 9.19 -5.02 -23.10
N LEU A 218 10.19 -4.17 -22.80
CA LEU A 218 10.81 -4.16 -21.47
C LEU A 218 9.81 -3.78 -20.38
N ARG A 219 8.97 -2.78 -20.65
CA ARG A 219 7.96 -2.32 -19.71
C ARG A 219 6.88 -3.37 -19.41
N PRO A 220 6.18 -3.95 -20.40
CA PRO A 220 5.19 -4.99 -20.11
C PRO A 220 5.82 -6.22 -19.47
N LEU A 221 7.06 -6.59 -19.83
CA LEU A 221 7.79 -7.67 -19.16
C LEU A 221 7.97 -7.37 -17.67
N LEU A 222 8.47 -6.19 -17.30
CA LEU A 222 8.62 -5.80 -15.90
C LEU A 222 7.29 -5.82 -15.15
N GLN A 223 6.22 -5.33 -15.77
CA GLN A 223 4.89 -5.30 -15.16
C GLN A 223 4.33 -6.70 -14.91
N VAL A 224 4.45 -7.60 -15.89
CA VAL A 224 4.05 -9.00 -15.75
C VAL A 224 4.88 -9.70 -14.68
N SER A 225 6.19 -9.48 -14.63
CA SER A 225 7.06 -10.06 -13.60
C SER A 225 6.68 -9.58 -12.19
N ILE A 226 6.42 -8.28 -12.01
CA ILE A 226 5.97 -7.72 -10.73
C ILE A 226 4.63 -8.31 -10.30
N PHE A 227 3.68 -8.41 -11.23
CA PHE A 227 2.38 -9.05 -10.97
C PHE A 227 2.56 -10.52 -10.59
N GLY A 228 3.42 -11.25 -11.31
CA GLY A 228 3.76 -12.64 -11.06
C GLY A 228 4.33 -12.86 -9.66
N ILE A 229 5.21 -11.98 -9.16
CA ILE A 229 5.76 -12.05 -7.79
C ILE A 229 4.64 -11.86 -6.74
N GLY A 230 3.74 -10.89 -6.96
CA GLY A 230 2.58 -10.68 -6.10
C GLY A 230 1.65 -11.89 -6.08
N LEU A 231 1.33 -12.43 -7.25
CA LEU A 231 0.51 -13.63 -7.39
C LEU A 231 1.16 -14.85 -6.72
N TYR A 232 2.46 -15.08 -6.97
CA TYR A 232 3.23 -16.16 -6.37
C TYR A 232 3.18 -16.11 -4.85
N THR A 233 3.31 -14.91 -4.26
CA THR A 233 3.19 -14.71 -2.81
C THR A 233 1.83 -15.19 -2.28
N GLY A 234 0.73 -14.88 -2.99
CA GLY A 234 -0.60 -15.41 -2.69
C GLY A 234 -0.69 -16.93 -2.83
N LEU A 235 -0.17 -17.49 -3.92
CA LEU A 235 -0.18 -18.93 -4.19
C LEU A 235 0.57 -19.74 -3.12
N THR A 236 1.69 -19.21 -2.59
CA THR A 236 2.40 -19.88 -1.48
C THR A 236 1.51 -20.07 -0.26
N ARG A 237 0.49 -19.22 -0.05
CA ARG A 237 -0.43 -19.38 1.08
C ARG A 237 -1.37 -20.57 0.92
N ILE A 238 -1.64 -20.96 -0.31
CA ILE A 238 -2.43 -22.16 -0.63
C ILE A 238 -1.55 -23.39 -0.44
N THR A 239 -0.34 -23.38 -1.03
CA THR A 239 0.59 -24.52 -0.94
C THR A 239 1.08 -24.78 0.48
N ASP A 240 1.25 -23.73 1.30
CA ASP A 240 1.65 -23.84 2.72
C ASP A 240 0.43 -24.09 3.66
N TYR A 241 -0.76 -24.37 3.10
CA TYR A 241 -2.02 -24.55 3.83
C TYR A 241 -2.39 -23.40 4.77
N LYS A 242 -1.89 -22.18 4.53
CA LYS A 242 -2.16 -21.01 5.38
C LYS A 242 -3.53 -20.40 5.12
N HIS A 243 -4.06 -20.56 3.92
CA HIS A 243 -5.30 -19.94 3.49
C HIS A 243 -6.02 -20.82 2.46
N HIS A 244 -7.34 -20.73 2.43
CA HIS A 244 -8.13 -21.27 1.34
C HIS A 244 -7.93 -20.40 0.08
N TRP A 245 -8.24 -20.96 -1.10
CA TRP A 245 -8.05 -20.26 -2.37
C TRP A 245 -8.92 -18.99 -2.46
N ASP A 246 -10.12 -19.00 -1.87
CA ASP A 246 -11.04 -17.87 -1.82
C ASP A 246 -10.58 -16.78 -0.84
N ASP A 247 -9.93 -17.15 0.27
CA ASP A 247 -9.24 -16.21 1.16
C ASP A 247 -8.15 -15.44 0.40
N VAL A 248 -7.40 -16.14 -0.46
CA VAL A 248 -6.34 -15.55 -1.31
C VAL A 248 -6.95 -14.67 -2.39
N LEU A 249 -7.99 -15.12 -3.08
CA LEU A 249 -8.66 -14.33 -4.12
C LEU A 249 -9.24 -13.03 -3.56
N ALA A 250 -9.94 -13.10 -2.43
CA ALA A 250 -10.50 -11.92 -1.75
C ALA A 250 -9.39 -10.95 -1.29
N GLY A 251 -8.28 -11.49 -0.78
CA GLY A 251 -7.10 -10.72 -0.44
C GLY A 251 -6.55 -9.96 -1.65
N ALA A 252 -6.27 -10.67 -2.75
CA ALA A 252 -5.77 -10.07 -3.99
C ALA A 252 -6.71 -8.98 -4.54
N ALA A 253 -8.02 -9.24 -4.56
CA ALA A 253 -9.03 -8.28 -5.00
C ALA A 253 -9.00 -7.01 -4.15
N LEU A 254 -8.97 -7.14 -2.81
CA LEU A 254 -8.85 -6.01 -1.88
C LEU A 254 -7.58 -5.18 -2.18
N GLY A 255 -6.43 -5.85 -2.31
CA GLY A 255 -5.17 -5.19 -2.63
C GLY A 255 -5.20 -4.40 -3.94
N CYS A 256 -5.77 -5.00 -5.00
CA CYS A 256 -5.99 -4.34 -6.28
C CYS A 256 -6.85 -3.08 -6.13
N ILE A 257 -8.01 -3.18 -5.48
CA ILE A 257 -8.95 -2.07 -5.30
C ILE A 257 -8.24 -0.90 -4.60
N LEU A 258 -7.53 -1.17 -3.50
CA LEU A 258 -6.83 -0.13 -2.74
C LEU A 258 -5.71 0.51 -3.56
N ALA A 259 -4.97 -0.27 -4.36
CA ALA A 259 -3.94 0.27 -5.25
C ALA A 259 -4.53 1.21 -6.31
N PHE A 260 -5.69 0.88 -6.90
CA PHE A 260 -6.36 1.76 -7.85
C PHE A 260 -6.85 3.06 -7.18
N LEU A 261 -7.45 2.97 -5.99
CA LEU A 261 -7.95 4.13 -5.25
C LEU A 261 -6.82 5.09 -4.87
N THR A 262 -5.70 4.59 -4.34
CA THR A 262 -4.57 5.46 -3.96
C THR A 262 -3.84 6.00 -5.18
N MET A 263 -3.69 5.20 -6.24
CA MET A 263 -3.07 5.66 -7.48
C MET A 263 -3.91 6.74 -8.18
N HIS A 264 -5.24 6.73 -8.05
CA HIS A 264 -6.09 7.80 -8.54
C HIS A 264 -5.68 9.16 -7.93
N ARG A 265 -5.45 9.21 -6.61
CA ARG A 265 -4.95 10.43 -5.94
C ARG A 265 -3.57 10.86 -6.41
N ILE A 266 -2.66 9.92 -6.66
CA ILE A 266 -1.34 10.25 -7.24
C ILE A 266 -1.49 10.87 -8.63
N ASN A 267 -2.44 10.39 -9.44
CA ASN A 267 -2.69 10.99 -10.76
C ASN A 267 -3.12 12.46 -10.66
N GLU A 268 -3.91 12.80 -9.65
CA GLU A 268 -4.37 14.17 -9.41
C GLU A 268 -3.28 15.07 -8.81
N VAL A 269 -2.58 14.60 -7.77
CA VAL A 269 -1.62 15.42 -7.01
C VAL A 269 -0.26 15.48 -7.69
N VAL A 270 0.26 14.32 -8.11
CA VAL A 270 1.63 14.20 -8.64
C VAL A 270 1.63 14.39 -10.15
N PHE A 271 0.77 13.67 -10.88
CA PHE A 271 0.85 13.65 -12.35
C PHE A 271 0.09 14.79 -13.06
N LYS A 272 -0.90 15.43 -12.43
CA LYS A 272 -1.69 16.52 -13.06
C LYS A 272 -0.90 17.82 -13.19
N HIS A 273 -0.06 18.18 -12.21
CA HIS A 273 0.82 19.36 -12.29
C HIS A 273 1.76 19.33 -13.52
N LYS A 274 2.11 18.13 -14.01
CA LYS A 274 2.91 17.97 -15.23
C LYS A 274 2.16 18.43 -16.49
N ARG A 275 0.85 18.17 -16.58
CA ARG A 275 0.03 18.63 -17.71
C ARG A 275 -0.08 20.15 -17.69
N LEU A 276 -0.39 20.74 -16.55
CA LEU A 276 -0.44 22.20 -16.39
C LEU A 276 0.87 22.89 -16.78
N ILE A 277 2.03 22.40 -16.35
CA ILE A 277 3.33 22.98 -16.74
C ILE A 277 3.58 22.78 -18.26
N SER A 278 3.27 21.61 -18.81
CA SER A 278 3.41 21.35 -20.25
C SER A 278 2.46 22.20 -21.11
N ASP A 279 1.23 22.42 -20.65
CA ASP A 279 0.22 23.24 -21.31
C ASP A 279 0.58 24.73 -21.22
N LEU A 280 1.18 25.17 -20.11
CA LEU A 280 1.74 26.51 -19.97
C LEU A 280 2.99 26.72 -20.84
N GLU A 281 3.82 25.70 -21.05
CA GLU A 281 4.95 25.76 -21.99
C GLU A 281 4.49 25.82 -23.46
N ILE A 282 3.40 25.13 -23.80
CA ILE A 282 2.79 25.16 -25.14
C ILE A 282 2.07 26.49 -25.37
N ASN A 283 1.31 26.96 -24.38
CA ASN A 283 0.52 28.19 -24.47
C ASN A 283 1.31 29.45 -24.14
N GLY A 284 2.49 29.36 -23.53
CA GLY A 284 3.40 30.47 -23.23
C GLY A 284 3.93 31.21 -24.46
N HIS A 285 3.59 30.76 -25.67
CA HIS A 285 3.72 31.56 -26.88
C HIS A 285 2.61 32.64 -27.03
N LYS A 286 1.59 32.61 -26.17
CA LYS A 286 0.54 33.62 -26.01
C LYS A 286 0.45 34.00 -24.54
N SER A 287 0.94 35.19 -24.21
CA SER A 287 0.96 35.80 -22.88
C SER A 287 -0.37 35.68 -22.12
N THR A 288 -0.40 34.90 -21.03
CA THR A 288 -1.45 34.95 -19.99
C THR A 288 -0.83 35.16 -18.60
N PRO A 289 -1.50 35.87 -17.68
CA PRO A 289 -0.87 36.41 -16.47
C PRO A 289 -0.60 35.35 -15.40
N LEU A 290 0.56 35.48 -14.76
CA LEU A 290 1.16 34.59 -13.75
C LEU A 290 0.33 34.41 -12.45
N THR A 291 -0.70 35.23 -12.24
CA THR A 291 -1.50 35.30 -11.01
C THR A 291 -2.41 34.10 -10.77
N THR A 292 -2.80 33.35 -11.81
CA THR A 292 -3.69 32.19 -11.67
C THR A 292 -2.98 30.90 -11.21
N VAL A 293 -1.66 30.81 -11.42
CA VAL A 293 -0.88 29.58 -11.15
C VAL A 293 -0.52 29.45 -9.67
N ILE A 294 -0.31 30.57 -8.96
CA ILE A 294 0.07 30.55 -7.55
C ILE A 294 -1.13 30.19 -6.66
N SER A 295 -2.35 30.63 -7.01
CA SER A 295 -3.57 30.33 -6.24
C SER A 295 -3.93 28.84 -6.22
N THR A 296 -3.52 28.06 -7.23
CA THR A 296 -3.84 26.62 -7.32
C THR A 296 -2.77 25.73 -6.67
N ALA A 297 -1.57 26.25 -6.43
CA ALA A 297 -0.49 25.54 -5.74
C ALA A 297 -0.55 25.68 -4.22
N THR A 298 -1.25 26.70 -3.70
CA THR A 298 -1.42 26.96 -2.26
C THR A 298 -2.78 26.59 -1.70
N SER A 299 -3.73 26.13 -2.55
CA SER A 299 -5.09 25.78 -2.16
C SER A 299 -5.33 24.27 -2.01
N VAL A 300 -4.27 23.49 -1.78
CA VAL A 300 -4.34 22.07 -1.39
C VAL A 300 -3.63 21.93 -0.06
#